data_AF-A0A2E6WCJ5-F1
#
_entry.id   AF-A0A2E6WCJ5-F1
#
_cell.length_a   1.000
_cell.length_b   1.000
_cell.length_c   1.000
_cell.angle_alpha   90.00
_cell.angle_beta   90.00
_cell.angle_gamma   90.00
#
_symmetry.space_group_name_H-M   'P 1'
#
loop_
_entity.id
_entity.type
_entity.pdbx_description
1 polymer ?
#
loop_
_entity_poly.entity_id
_entity_poly.type
_entity_poly.pdbx_seq_one_letter_code
_entity_poly.pdbx_strand_id
1 'polypeptide(L)'
;MIDPQLIEILRCPFTASTLKEAEQDCIDSINQLIEKRQLQSKLMESLTLPIDGGLINEDGSLLMPVYQGIPDMNPDDAIPLEQLTKGTSDE
;
A
#
# COMPACT_ATOMS: atom_id res chain seq x y z
N MET A 1 11.01 -10.08 4.36
CA MET A 1 11.10 -9.38 5.65
C MET A 1 12.05 -8.22 5.46
N ILE A 2 11.55 -6.99 5.53
CA ILE A 2 12.36 -5.77 5.42
C ILE A 2 13.08 -5.55 6.75
N ASP A 3 14.31 -5.04 6.72
CA ASP A 3 15.09 -4.81 7.93
C ASP A 3 14.41 -3.75 8.82
N PRO A 4 14.08 -4.05 10.09
CA PRO A 4 13.33 -3.15 10.96
C PRO A 4 14.09 -1.85 11.26
N GLN A 5 15.43 -1.85 11.26
CA GLN A 5 16.23 -0.64 11.45
C GLN A 5 16.13 0.31 10.25
N LEU A 6 15.89 -0.23 9.05
CA LEU A 6 15.67 0.57 7.84
C LEU A 6 14.31 1.30 7.90
N ILE A 7 13.28 0.61 8.39
CA ILE A 7 11.93 1.16 8.55
C ILE A 7 11.92 2.36 9.52
N GLU A 8 12.71 2.31 10.59
CA GLU A 8 12.81 3.41 11.57
C GLU A 8 13.40 4.71 10.98
N ILE A 9 14.23 4.61 9.94
CA ILE A 9 14.85 5.75 9.25
C ILE A 9 13.97 6.25 8.10
N LEU A 10 13.20 5.35 7.47
CA LEU A 10 12.32 5.69 6.37
C LEU A 10 11.13 6.55 6.84
N ARG A 11 10.72 7.47 5.98
CA ARG A 11 9.58 8.36 6.18
C ARG A 11 8.69 8.34 4.95
N CYS A 12 7.40 8.56 5.17
CA CYS A 12 6.44 8.70 4.09
C CYS A 12 6.86 9.86 3.17
N PRO A 13 6.95 9.65 1.84
CA PRO A 13 7.32 10.71 0.89
C PRO A 13 6.29 11.86 0.84
N PHE A 14 5.08 11.65 1.35
CA PHE A 14 4.01 12.66 1.37
C PHE A 14 3.94 13.48 2.65
N THR A 15 3.97 12.81 3.79
CA THR A 15 3.66 13.44 5.08
C THR A 15 4.89 13.56 5.98
N ALA A 16 6.03 13.00 5.57
CA ALA A 16 7.21 12.80 6.40
C ALA A 16 6.92 12.04 7.72
N SER A 17 5.81 11.29 7.78
CA SER A 17 5.42 10.46 8.93
C SER A 17 6.19 9.14 8.96
N THR A 18 6.16 8.44 10.09
CA THR A 18 6.67 7.07 10.19
C THR A 18 5.87 6.10 9.35
N LEU A 19 6.51 5.01 8.96
CA LEU A 19 5.91 3.93 8.19
C LEU A 19 5.81 2.67 9.04
N LYS A 20 4.76 1.87 8.81
CA LYS A 20 4.57 0.57 9.45
C LYS A 20 4.31 -0.49 8.38
N GLU A 21 4.77 -1.70 8.62
CA GLU A 21 4.47 -2.83 7.73
C GLU A 21 2.98 -3.16 7.80
N ALA A 22 2.36 -3.36 6.64
CA ALA A 22 0.97 -3.78 6.52
C ALA A 22 0.82 -5.24 6.93
N GLU A 23 -0.31 -5.57 7.56
CA GLU A 23 -0.65 -6.96 7.88
C GLU A 23 -1.00 -7.75 6.62
N GLN A 24 -0.77 -9.06 6.66
CA GLN A 24 -1.01 -9.94 5.51
C GLN A 24 -2.45 -9.88 5.00
N ASP A 25 -3.44 -9.77 5.89
CA ASP A 25 -4.85 -9.64 5.52
C ASP A 25 -5.13 -8.38 4.65
N CYS A 26 -4.40 -7.29 4.91
CA CYS A 26 -4.48 -6.08 4.11
C CYS A 26 -3.89 -6.30 2.71
N ILE A 27 -2.74 -6.98 2.64
CA ILE A 27 -2.08 -7.35 1.38
C ILE A 27 -2.96 -8.25 0.52
N ASP A 28 -3.58 -9.26 1.13
CA ASP A 28 -4.48 -10.17 0.45
C ASP A 28 -5.70 -9.43 -0.10
N SER A 29 -6.28 -8.50 0.67
CA SER A 29 -7.40 -7.67 0.24
C SER A 29 -7.03 -6.77 -0.95
N ILE A 30 -5.84 -6.18 -0.92
CA ILE A 30 -5.30 -5.37 -2.02
C ILE A 30 -5.12 -6.22 -3.27
N ASN A 31 -4.47 -7.38 -3.15
CA ASN A 31 -4.23 -8.27 -4.27
C ASN A 31 -5.54 -8.74 -4.93
N GLN A 32 -6.58 -9.02 -4.15
CA GLN A 32 -7.91 -9.33 -4.70
C GLN A 32 -8.51 -8.18 -5.51
N LEU A 33 -8.33 -6.92 -5.09
CA LEU A 33 -8.81 -5.77 -5.85
C LEU A 33 -7.98 -5.52 -7.11
N ILE A 34 -6.66 -5.78 -7.06
CA ILE A 34 -5.76 -5.72 -8.23
C ILE A 34 -6.21 -6.74 -9.28
N GLU A 35 -6.50 -7.98 -8.87
CA GLU A 35 -7.02 -9.03 -9.78
C GLU A 35 -8.34 -8.61 -10.44
N LYS A 36 -9.22 -7.95 -9.69
CA LYS A 36 -10.48 -7.40 -10.20
C LYS A 36 -10.31 -6.13 -11.04
N ARG A 37 -9.09 -5.57 -11.14
CA ARG A 37 -8.77 -4.26 -11.74
C ARG A 37 -9.59 -3.12 -11.13
N GLN A 38 -9.87 -3.22 -9.84
CA GLN A 38 -10.65 -2.26 -9.06
C GLN A 38 -9.79 -1.37 -8.16
N LEU A 39 -8.46 -1.57 -8.18
CA LEU A 39 -7.53 -0.77 -7.40
C LEU A 39 -6.72 0.16 -8.30
N GLN A 40 -6.64 1.43 -7.89
CA GLN A 40 -5.87 2.45 -8.57
C GLN A 40 -4.83 3.07 -7.65
N SER A 41 -3.70 3.46 -8.25
CA SER A 41 -2.67 4.26 -7.59
C SER A 41 -3.14 5.71 -7.44
N LYS A 42 -2.32 6.54 -6.80
CA LYS A 42 -2.61 7.96 -6.63
C LYS A 42 -2.73 8.72 -7.96
N LEU A 43 -2.08 8.25 -9.02
CA LEU A 43 -2.24 8.79 -10.38
C LEU A 43 -3.49 8.27 -11.12
N MET A 44 -4.39 7.55 -10.43
CA MET A 44 -5.52 6.83 -11.04
C MET A 44 -5.10 5.77 -12.06
N GLU A 45 -3.85 5.29 -11.98
CA GLU A 45 -3.39 4.18 -12.81
C GLU A 45 -3.82 2.86 -12.18
N SER A 46 -4.40 1.97 -12.99
CA SER A 46 -4.85 0.67 -12.50
C SER A 46 -3.67 -0.21 -12.16
N LEU A 47 -3.60 -0.70 -10.93
CA LEU A 47 -2.59 -1.66 -10.55
C LEU A 47 -2.89 -2.99 -11.24
N THR A 48 -1.84 -3.61 -11.78
CA THR A 48 -1.92 -4.91 -12.47
C THR A 48 -0.96 -5.94 -11.90
N LEU A 49 -0.02 -5.51 -11.06
CA LEU A 49 0.97 -6.35 -10.42
C LEU A 49 0.57 -6.56 -8.96
N PRO A 50 0.49 -7.81 -8.47
CA PRO A 50 0.29 -8.07 -7.06
C PRO A 50 1.50 -7.62 -6.24
N ILE A 51 1.27 -7.32 -4.97
CA ILE A 51 2.29 -6.88 -4.02
C ILE A 51 2.59 -7.99 -3.03
N ASP A 52 3.85 -8.09 -2.60
CA ASP A 52 4.30 -9.07 -1.60
C ASP A 52 4.19 -8.52 -0.17
N GLY A 53 4.07 -7.20 -0.05
CA GLY A 53 3.96 -6.49 1.23
C GLY A 53 3.59 -5.03 1.00
N GLY A 54 3.54 -4.25 2.08
CA GLY A 54 3.15 -2.85 2.02
C GLY A 54 3.63 -2.08 3.23
N LEU A 55 3.92 -0.80 3.05
CA LEU A 55 4.23 0.13 4.12
C LEU A 55 3.11 1.15 4.23
N ILE A 56 2.43 1.20 5.37
CA ILE A 56 1.33 2.11 5.64
C ILE A 56 1.86 3.35 6.36
N ASN A 57 1.38 4.53 5.96
CA ASN A 57 1.69 5.76 6.68
C ASN A 57 1.01 5.79 8.06
N GLU A 58 1.50 6.63 8.97
CA GLU A 58 0.97 6.73 10.35
C GLU A 58 -0.56 6.94 10.43
N ASP A 59 -1.13 7.67 9.48
CA ASP A 59 -2.55 8.00 9.41
C ASP A 59 -3.42 6.91 8.75
N GLY A 60 -2.80 5.88 8.15
CA GLY A 60 -3.54 4.79 7.51
C GLY A 60 -4.25 5.15 6.21
N SER A 61 -3.93 6.30 5.61
CA SER A 61 -4.53 6.80 4.37
C SER A 61 -3.84 6.28 3.11
N LEU A 62 -2.54 5.96 3.18
CA LEU A 62 -1.72 5.55 2.04
C LEU A 62 -0.91 4.30 2.37
N LEU A 63 -0.78 3.42 1.37
CA LEU A 63 0.14 2.29 1.39
C LEU A 63 1.15 2.41 0.25
N MET A 64 2.42 2.28 0.58
CA MET A 64 3.51 2.13 -0.37
C MET A 64 3.67 0.63 -0.66
N PRO A 65 3.48 0.19 -1.91
CA PRO A 65 3.56 -1.22 -2.24
C PRO A 65 4.99 -1.74 -2.10
N VAL A 66 5.14 -3.01 -1.73
CA VAL A 66 6.43 -3.71 -1.68
C VAL A 66 6.42 -4.80 -2.74
N TYR A 67 7.38 -4.75 -3.66
CA TYR A 67 7.57 -5.75 -4.70
C TYR A 67 8.88 -6.48 -4.46
N GLN A 68 8.83 -7.80 -4.31
CA GLN A 68 9.98 -8.66 -4.08
C GLN A 68 10.84 -8.21 -2.87
N GLY A 69 10.19 -7.68 -1.84
CA GLY A 69 10.86 -7.13 -0.65
C GLY A 69 11.47 -5.73 -0.83
N ILE A 70 11.27 -5.09 -1.98
CA ILE A 70 11.70 -3.72 -2.27
C ILE A 70 10.50 -2.78 -2.13
N PRO A 71 10.50 -1.86 -1.15
CA PRO A 71 9.43 -0.89 -1.01
C PRO A 71 9.51 0.16 -2.12
N ASP A 72 8.40 0.38 -2.81
CA ASP A 72 8.25 1.46 -3.77
C ASP A 72 7.95 2.77 -3.03
N MET A 73 8.91 3.68 -3.03
CA MET A 73 8.79 5.00 -2.42
C MET A 73 8.41 6.08 -3.43
N ASN A 74 7.99 5.71 -4.63
CA ASN A 74 7.47 6.66 -5.60
C ASN A 74 6.10 7.17 -5.11
N PRO A 75 5.94 8.49 -4.87
CA PRO A 75 4.66 9.04 -4.43
C PRO A 75 3.50 8.69 -5.38
N ASP A 76 3.77 8.67 -6.68
CA ASP A 76 2.75 8.41 -7.70
C ASP A 76 2.20 6.98 -7.65
N ASP A 77 3.00 6.02 -7.20
CA ASP A 77 2.66 4.59 -7.07
C ASP A 77 2.01 4.25 -5.72
N ALA A 78 1.88 5.21 -4.81
CA ALA A 78 1.21 4.99 -3.54
C ALA A 78 -0.28 4.63 -3.74
N ILE A 79 -0.78 3.71 -2.93
CA ILE A 79 -2.14 3.17 -2.98
C ILE A 79 -2.99 3.86 -1.91
N PRO A 80 -4.04 4.63 -2.29
CA PRO A 80 -5.01 5.16 -1.35
C PRO A 80 -5.86 4.05 -0.70
N LEU A 81 -5.74 3.90 0.62
CA LEU A 81 -6.44 2.84 1.36
C LEU A 81 -7.94 3.10 1.54
N GLU A 82 -8.43 4.31 1.26
CA GLU A 82 -9.89 4.59 1.26
C GLU A 82 -10.65 3.65 0.30
N GLN A 83 -9.99 3.17 -0.76
CA GLN A 83 -10.59 2.30 -1.76
C GLN A 83 -10.94 0.92 -1.19
N LEU A 84 -10.20 0.44 -0.18
CA LEU A 84 -10.47 -0.83 0.48
C LEU A 84 -11.75 -0.79 1.33
N THR A 85 -12.07 0.37 1.91
CA THR A 85 -13.30 0.53 2.71
C THR A 85 -14.59 0.56 1.89
N LYS A 86 -14.49 0.81 0.57
CA LYS A 86 -15.67 0.86 -0.32
C LYS A 86 -16.19 -0.52 -0.74
N GLY A 87 -15.54 -1.61 -0.30
CA GLY A 87 -15.91 -2.99 -0.65
C GLY A 87 -16.99 -3.66 0.22
N THR A 88 -17.46 -3.02 1.30
CA THR A 88 -18.44 -3.63 2.23
C THR A 88 -19.87 -3.08 2.08
N SER A 89 -20.21 -2.50 0.93
CA SER A 89 -21.57 -2.04 0.62
C SER A 89 -22.09 -2.69 -0.65
N ASP A 90 -22.29 -4.01 -0.63
CA ASP A 90 -23.25 -4.67 -1.51
C ASP A 90 -23.87 -5.85 -0.74
N GLU A 91 -24.87 -5.55 0.08
CA GLU A 91 -25.97 -6.47 0.44
C GLU A 91 -27.28 -5.67 0.57
#